data_AF-A0A141RI92-F1
#
_entry.id   AF-A0A141RI92-F1
#
_cell.length_a   1.000
_cell.length_b   1.000
_cell.length_c   1.000
_cell.angle_alpha   90.00
_cell.angle_beta   90.00
_cell.angle_gamma   90.00
#
_symmetry.space_group_name_H-M   'P 1'
#
loop_
_entity.id
_entity.type
_entity.pdbx_description
1 polymer ?
#
loop_
_entity_poly.entity_id
_entity_poly.type
_entity_poly.pdbx_seq_one_letter_code
_entity_poly.pdbx_strand_id
1 'polypeptide(L)'
;LVQAQQLNDDQTQELRDIVAWRLMGTDVTDEQARWRDDAVMRSNSVSLVERRVRMALGTGDRRGLNTWLARLPMDAKEKDEWRYWQ
;
A
#
# COMPACT_ATOMS: atom_id res chain seq x y z
N LEU A 1 -11.36 15.60 -11.74
CA LEU A 1 -10.90 16.12 -10.42
C LEU A 1 -9.38 16.30 -10.38
N VAL A 2 -8.55 15.37 -10.88
CA VAL A 2 -7.08 15.58 -10.95
C VAL A 2 -6.65 16.52 -12.10
N GLN A 3 -7.32 16.52 -13.26
CA GLN A 3 -7.03 17.46 -14.36
C GLN A 3 -7.41 18.93 -14.09
N ALA A 4 -8.08 19.22 -12.97
CA ALA A 4 -8.54 20.57 -12.63
C ALA A 4 -7.57 21.34 -11.71
N GLN A 5 -6.55 20.66 -11.20
CA GLN A 5 -5.49 21.26 -10.38
C GLN A 5 -4.16 20.97 -11.08
N GLN A 6 -3.28 21.98 -11.19
CA GLN A 6 -1.93 21.85 -11.77
C GLN A 6 -1.00 21.04 -10.84
N LEU A 7 -1.43 19.84 -10.44
CA LEU A 7 -0.65 18.96 -9.59
C LEU A 7 0.42 18.27 -10.43
N ASN A 8 1.64 18.25 -9.92
CA ASN A 8 2.69 17.40 -10.48
C ASN A 8 2.46 15.92 -10.07
N ASP A 9 3.27 15.02 -10.62
CA ASP A 9 3.13 13.59 -10.39
C ASP A 9 3.30 13.22 -8.91
N ASP A 10 4.22 13.87 -8.20
CA ASP A 10 4.47 13.63 -6.77
C ASP A 10 3.26 14.04 -5.91
N GLN A 11 2.71 15.23 -6.15
CA GLN A 11 1.51 15.72 -5.47
C GLN A 11 0.30 14.84 -5.78
N THR A 12 0.19 14.38 -7.03
CA THR A 12 -0.85 13.42 -7.41
C THR A 12 -0.69 12.12 -6.64
N GLN A 13 0.52 11.59 -6.53
CA GLN A 13 0.79 10.36 -5.78
C GLN A 13 0.52 10.54 -4.27
N GLU A 14 0.84 11.70 -3.70
CA GLU A 14 0.53 12.00 -2.29
C GLU A 14 -0.99 11.95 -2.02
N LEU A 15 -1.80 12.52 -2.92
CA LEU A 15 -3.27 12.39 -2.83
C LEU A 15 -3.74 10.94 -2.96
N ARG A 16 -3.10 10.17 -3.85
CA ARG A 16 -3.42 8.74 -4.02
C ARG A 16 -3.10 7.96 -2.76
N ASP A 17 -1.99 8.26 -2.10
CA ASP A 17 -1.59 7.63 -0.84
C ASP A 17 -2.61 7.94 0.28
N ILE A 18 -3.07 9.19 0.40
CA ILE A 18 -4.10 9.59 1.37
C ILE A 18 -5.40 8.79 1.17
N VAL A 19 -5.85 8.63 -0.08
CA VAL A 19 -7.07 7.86 -0.37
C VAL A 19 -6.81 6.36 -0.13
N ALA A 20 -5.64 5.84 -0.50
CA ALA A 20 -5.27 4.45 -0.27
C ALA A 20 -5.32 4.08 1.23
N TRP A 21 -4.88 4.98 2.11
CA TRP A 21 -5.01 4.82 3.57
C TRP A 21 -6.45 4.63 4.03
N ARG A 22 -7.41 5.34 3.44
CA ARG A 22 -8.84 5.19 3.78
C ARG A 22 -9.43 3.88 3.26
N LEU A 23 -8.88 3.34 2.18
CA LEU A 23 -9.29 2.05 1.59
C LEU A 23 -8.64 0.84 2.27
N MET A 24 -8.07 1.03 3.47
CA MET A 24 -7.50 -0.07 4.27
C MET A 24 -8.52 -0.80 5.17
N GLY A 25 -9.81 -0.44 5.07
CA GLY A 25 -10.91 -1.11 5.77
C GLY A 25 -11.38 -2.39 5.06
N THR A 26 -12.33 -3.09 5.69
CA THR A 26 -12.95 -4.33 5.17
C THR A 26 -14.05 -4.07 4.14
N ASP A 27 -14.63 -2.86 4.15
CA ASP A 27 -15.82 -2.53 3.37
C ASP A 27 -15.44 -1.81 2.07
N VAL A 28 -14.53 -2.42 1.30
CA VAL A 28 -14.08 -1.90 0.01
C VAL A 28 -14.55 -2.80 -1.13
N THR A 29 -14.98 -2.20 -2.23
CA THR A 29 -15.33 -2.95 -3.43
C THR A 29 -14.07 -3.49 -4.12
N ASP A 30 -14.23 -4.50 -4.98
CA ASP A 30 -13.11 -5.05 -5.76
C ASP A 30 -12.44 -4.00 -6.65
N GLU A 31 -13.20 -3.01 -7.12
CA GLU A 31 -12.67 -1.88 -7.88
C GLU A 31 -11.80 -0.97 -6.99
N GLN A 32 -12.28 -0.62 -5.79
CA GLN A 32 -11.54 0.17 -4.82
C GLN A 32 -10.27 -0.56 -4.35
N ALA A 33 -10.35 -1.87 -4.14
CA ALA A 33 -9.19 -2.68 -3.76
C ALA A 33 -8.11 -2.68 -4.85
N ARG A 34 -8.51 -2.84 -6.13
CA ARG A 34 -7.59 -2.75 -7.28
C ARG A 34 -6.97 -1.36 -7.40
N TRP A 35 -7.77 -0.32 -7.26
CA TRP A 35 -7.30 1.07 -7.30
C TRP A 35 -6.30 1.37 -6.17
N ARG A 36 -6.62 0.94 -4.94
CA ARG A 36 -5.72 1.07 -3.78
C ARG A 36 -4.41 0.36 -4.04
N ASP A 37 -4.45 -0.88 -4.53
CA ASP A 37 -3.24 -1.66 -4.74
C ASP A 37 -2.36 -1.02 -5.86
N ASP A 38 -2.91 -0.45 -6.93
CA ASP A 38 -2.13 0.35 -7.90
C ASP A 38 -1.52 1.62 -7.27
N ALA A 39 -2.27 2.32 -6.40
CA ALA A 39 -1.76 3.48 -5.68
C ALA A 39 -0.58 3.11 -4.76
N VAL A 40 -0.73 2.07 -3.95
CA VAL A 40 0.32 1.59 -3.02
C VAL A 40 1.55 1.11 -3.79
N MET A 41 1.38 0.45 -4.96
CA MET A 41 2.51 -0.02 -5.77
C MET A 41 3.41 1.12 -6.26
N ARG A 42 2.84 2.30 -6.50
CA ARG A 42 3.56 3.50 -6.97
C ARG A 42 4.06 4.40 -5.83
N SER A 43 3.64 4.13 -4.60
CA SER A 43 4.01 4.92 -3.44
C SER A 43 5.46 4.64 -3.00
N ASN A 44 6.13 5.69 -2.53
CA ASN A 44 7.40 5.59 -1.81
C ASN A 44 7.21 5.55 -0.29
N SER A 45 5.96 5.53 0.21
CA SER A 45 5.65 5.50 1.63
C SER A 45 5.82 4.09 2.22
N VAL A 46 6.92 3.88 2.95
CA VAL A 46 7.18 2.62 3.67
C VAL A 46 6.03 2.26 4.60
N SER A 47 5.50 3.24 5.35
CA SER A 47 4.36 3.02 6.26
C SER A 47 3.10 2.53 5.55
N LEU A 48 2.85 2.99 4.32
CA LEU A 48 1.69 2.57 3.54
C LEU A 48 1.85 1.13 3.05
N VAL A 49 3.04 0.78 2.56
CA VAL A 49 3.37 -0.59 2.15
C VAL A 49 3.27 -1.54 3.35
N GLU A 50 3.85 -1.19 4.50
CA GLU A 50 3.74 -1.97 5.72
C GLU A 50 2.27 -2.16 6.17
N ARG A 51 1.44 -1.12 6.08
CA ARG A 51 0.00 -1.24 6.38
C ARG A 51 -0.67 -2.26 5.46
N ARG A 52 -0.33 -2.26 4.17
CA ARG A 52 -0.85 -3.22 3.19
C ARG A 52 -0.35 -4.65 3.44
N VAL A 53 0.89 -4.82 3.94
CA VAL A 53 1.39 -6.11 4.44
C VAL A 53 0.57 -6.59 5.62
N ARG A 54 0.33 -5.74 6.64
CA ARG A 54 -0.49 -6.09 7.82
C ARG A 54 -1.92 -6.46 7.43
N MET A 55 -2.49 -5.82 6.41
CA MET A 55 -3.79 -6.21 5.86
C MET A 55 -3.76 -7.64 5.30
N ALA A 56 -2.74 -8.00 4.50
CA ALA A 56 -2.62 -9.34 3.95
C ALA A 56 -2.48 -10.40 5.06
N LEU A 57 -1.77 -10.08 6.14
CA LEU A 57 -1.72 -10.93 7.34
C LEU A 57 -3.09 -11.08 7.99
N GLY A 58 -3.82 -9.97 8.18
CA GLY A 58 -5.14 -9.96 8.81
C GLY A 58 -6.21 -10.73 8.05
N THR A 59 -6.11 -10.82 6.72
CA THR A 59 -7.04 -11.57 5.87
C THR A 59 -6.56 -12.98 5.51
N GLY A 60 -5.38 -13.40 5.97
CA GLY A 60 -4.78 -14.69 5.59
C GLY A 60 -4.36 -14.78 4.12
N ASP A 61 -4.20 -13.65 3.43
CA ASP A 61 -3.78 -13.58 2.02
C ASP A 61 -2.26 -13.81 1.88
N ARG A 62 -1.87 -15.08 1.76
CA ARG A 62 -0.46 -15.48 1.62
C ARG A 62 0.19 -14.94 0.34
N ARG A 63 -0.58 -14.80 -0.76
CA ARG A 63 -0.05 -14.28 -2.03
C ARG A 63 0.21 -12.79 -1.95
N GLY A 64 -0.74 -12.05 -1.39
CA GLY A 64 -0.58 -10.63 -1.08
C GLY A 64 0.58 -10.40 -0.13
N LEU A 65 0.70 -11.19 0.94
CA LEU A 65 1.81 -11.08 1.89
C LEU A 65 3.17 -11.08 1.19
N ASN A 66 3.45 -12.10 0.38
CA ASN A 66 4.71 -12.21 -0.36
C ASN A 66 4.94 -11.02 -1.31
N THR A 67 3.86 -10.58 -1.97
CA THR A 67 3.92 -9.45 -2.93
C THR A 67 4.31 -8.16 -2.23
N TRP A 68 3.67 -7.85 -1.10
CA TRP A 68 3.88 -6.59 -0.40
C TRP A 68 5.15 -6.58 0.46
N LEU A 69 5.54 -7.73 1.03
CA LEU A 69 6.84 -7.88 1.69
C LEU A 69 7.99 -7.60 0.71
N ALA A 70 7.89 -8.13 -0.52
CA ALA A 70 8.93 -7.90 -1.53
C ALA A 70 9.13 -6.41 -1.86
N ARG A 71 8.07 -5.58 -1.73
CA ARG A 71 8.10 -4.13 -1.98
C ARG A 71 8.69 -3.30 -0.86
N LEU A 72 8.83 -3.83 0.36
CA LEU A 72 9.49 -3.11 1.43
C LEU A 72 10.97 -2.86 1.08
N PRO A 73 11.51 -1.66 1.38
CA PRO A 73 12.93 -1.41 1.25
C PRO A 73 13.71 -2.26 2.26
N MET A 74 15.01 -2.45 1.99
CA MET A 74 15.82 -3.41 2.76
C MET A 74 15.90 -3.06 4.25
N ASP A 75 16.08 -1.78 4.56
CA ASP A 75 16.09 -1.25 5.93
C ASP A 75 14.80 -1.55 6.69
N ALA A 76 13.64 -1.48 6.03
CA ALA A 76 12.38 -1.90 6.62
C ALA A 76 12.34 -3.41 6.86
N LYS A 77 12.80 -4.23 5.91
CA LYS A 77 12.81 -5.71 6.03
C LYS A 77 13.66 -6.22 7.21
N GLU A 78 14.65 -5.46 7.66
CA GLU A 78 15.49 -5.83 8.81
C GLU A 78 14.76 -5.77 10.16
N LYS A 79 13.57 -5.15 10.23
CA LYS A 79 12.75 -5.17 11.45
C LYS A 79 12.34 -6.60 11.79
N ASP A 80 12.38 -6.95 13.08
CA ASP A 80 12.07 -8.31 13.57
C ASP A 80 10.72 -8.84 13.06
N GLU A 81 9.71 -7.97 13.01
CA GLU A 81 8.38 -8.30 12.50
C GLU A 81 8.40 -8.80 11.05
N TRP A 82 9.20 -8.19 10.17
CA TRP A 82 9.25 -8.57 8.76
C TRP A 82 10.20 -9.73 8.51
N ARG A 83 11.25 -9.88 9.32
CA ARG A 83 12.13 -11.05 9.29
C ARG A 83 11.40 -12.35 9.63
N TYR A 84 10.42 -12.29 10.54
CA TYR A 84 9.60 -13.44 10.89
C TYR A 84 8.64 -13.87 9.76
N TRP A 85 8.11 -12.91 9.00
CA TRP A 85 7.09 -13.16 7.97
C TRP A 85 7.66 -13.42 6.57
N GLN A 86 8.94 -13.14 6.35
CA GLN A 86 9.67 -13.46 5.11
C GLN A 86 9.80 -14.98 4.93
#